data_AF-A0A1N6HHD3-F1
#
_entry.id   AF-A0A1N6HHD3-F1
#
_cell.length_a   1.000
_cell.length_b   1.000
_cell.length_c   1.000
_cell.angle_alpha   90.00
_cell.angle_beta   90.00
_cell.angle_gamma   90.00
#
_symmetry.space_group_name_H-M   'P 1'
#
loop_
_entity.id
_entity.type
_entity.pdbx_description
1 polymer ?
#
loop_
_entity_poly.entity_id
_entity_poly.type
_entity_poly.pdbx_seq_one_letter_code
_entity_poly.pdbx_strand_id
1 'polypeptide(L)'
;MSQSTSEIRILPLAGSHDVLTEVLRNGAREMLARAIEAEVAAWIDDHAHLKDEAGRRQVVRNGSHPERTILTGLGPIDVKQPRVQDRRPPESRETFTPAVLPPYLRRTKSLDELIPWLYLKGISTGDFPEALKAILGPDAPGLSANTVTRLKSAWEEEHRTWSQRSLKGKQYVYVWADGVHFNIRLEEGRQCILVLMGATADGKKELIAIADGYRESEQSWKELLLDCKARGLEVEPHLAIGDGALGFWKAMRQVWDTTKEQRCWVHKTANVLDKLPKGSQAKAKGMLHEIDLAESREKAVKAFDLFVKTYEAKYPKATECLSKDRDVLLTFYDFPAEQWLHIRTTNPIESTFSTVRLRHNKTKGSGSRTACLTMVYKLMESASKSWRSLNGSELLREVIAGVIFEDGVKKTTAA
;
A
#
# COMPACT_ATOMS: atom_id res chain seq x y z
N MET A 1 -62.90 -14.06 -19.83
CA MET A 1 -61.57 -14.64 -20.12
C MET A 1 -60.52 -13.77 -19.45
N SER A 2 -59.89 -14.27 -18.39
CA SER A 2 -58.66 -13.68 -17.83
C SER A 2 -57.90 -14.81 -17.15
N GLN A 3 -57.17 -15.57 -17.96
CA GLN A 3 -56.10 -16.42 -17.46
C GLN A 3 -54.95 -15.50 -17.06
N SER A 4 -54.57 -15.47 -15.78
CA SER A 4 -53.20 -15.20 -15.37
C SER A 4 -53.07 -15.32 -13.86
N THR A 5 -52.44 -16.40 -13.41
CA THR A 5 -51.29 -16.33 -12.52
C THR A 5 -50.59 -17.68 -12.57
N SER A 6 -49.42 -17.71 -13.19
CA SER A 6 -48.48 -18.82 -13.10
C SER A 6 -48.13 -19.04 -11.63
N GLU A 7 -48.62 -20.12 -11.04
CA GLU A 7 -48.16 -20.58 -9.72
C GLU A 7 -46.66 -20.87 -9.79
N ILE A 8 -45.84 -19.92 -9.32
CA ILE A 8 -44.42 -20.17 -9.09
C ILE A 8 -44.32 -21.10 -7.89
N ARG A 9 -44.18 -22.40 -8.15
CA ARG A 9 -43.85 -23.39 -7.11
C ARG A 9 -42.40 -23.21 -6.71
N ILE A 10 -42.16 -22.48 -5.62
CA ILE A 10 -40.86 -22.47 -4.94
C ILE A 10 -40.76 -23.78 -4.15
N LEU A 11 -39.90 -24.69 -4.62
CA LEU A 11 -39.58 -25.90 -3.88
C LEU A 11 -38.82 -25.53 -2.60
N PRO A 12 -39.25 -26.00 -1.42
CA PRO A 12 -38.55 -25.70 -0.17
C PRO A 12 -37.23 -26.47 -0.14
N LEU A 13 -36.12 -25.73 -0.07
CA LEU A 13 -34.80 -26.31 0.13
C LEU A 13 -34.65 -26.72 1.59
N ALA A 14 -34.55 -28.03 1.85
CA ALA A 14 -34.29 -28.56 3.17
C ALA A 14 -32.83 -28.24 3.58
N GLY A 15 -32.68 -27.49 4.68
CA GLY A 15 -31.45 -27.33 5.45
C GLY A 15 -30.26 -26.67 4.75
N SER A 16 -30.06 -25.35 4.90
CA SER A 16 -28.79 -24.60 4.81
C SER A 16 -27.71 -25.03 3.77
N HIS A 17 -28.11 -25.67 2.67
CA HIS A 17 -27.22 -25.99 1.55
C HIS A 17 -27.48 -24.97 0.45
N ASP A 18 -26.42 -24.25 0.07
CA ASP A 18 -26.47 -23.27 -1.01
C ASP A 18 -26.58 -24.01 -2.36
N VAL A 19 -27.82 -24.34 -2.72
CA VAL A 19 -28.14 -25.08 -3.95
C VAL A 19 -27.75 -24.31 -5.21
N LEU A 20 -27.77 -22.98 -5.16
CA LEU A 20 -27.29 -22.18 -6.28
C LEU A 20 -25.79 -22.43 -6.50
N THR A 21 -24.99 -22.36 -5.44
CA THR A 21 -23.54 -22.64 -5.54
C THR A 21 -23.25 -24.08 -5.95
N GLU A 22 -24.05 -25.06 -5.52
CA GLU A 22 -23.91 -26.46 -5.96
C GLU A 22 -24.15 -26.62 -7.47
N VAL A 23 -25.24 -26.03 -7.99
CA VAL A 23 -25.55 -26.05 -9.43
C VAL A 23 -24.43 -25.38 -10.22
N LEU A 24 -23.95 -24.21 -9.77
CA LEU A 24 -22.84 -23.50 -10.41
C LEU A 24 -21.54 -24.32 -10.39
N ARG A 25 -21.24 -24.98 -9.28
CA ARG A 25 -20.04 -25.82 -9.13
C ARG A 25 -20.09 -27.03 -10.06
N ASN A 26 -21.23 -27.70 -10.14
CA ASN A 26 -21.43 -28.84 -11.06
C ASN A 26 -21.31 -28.40 -12.53
N GLY A 27 -21.96 -27.29 -12.89
CA GLY A 27 -21.82 -26.71 -14.23
C GLY A 27 -20.37 -26.35 -14.57
N ALA A 28 -19.65 -25.71 -13.66
CA ALA A 28 -18.23 -25.38 -13.84
C ALA A 28 -17.35 -26.62 -14.01
N ARG A 29 -17.63 -27.69 -13.27
CA ARG A 29 -16.91 -28.98 -13.39
C ARG A 29 -17.11 -29.61 -14.77
N GLU A 30 -18.35 -29.66 -15.25
CA GLU A 30 -18.66 -30.20 -16.57
C GLU A 30 -18.04 -29.36 -17.69
N MET A 31 -18.14 -28.03 -17.59
CA MET A 31 -17.55 -27.11 -18.58
C MET A 31 -16.03 -27.26 -18.64
N LEU A 32 -15.36 -27.35 -17.49
CA LEU A 32 -13.91 -27.55 -17.44
C LEU A 32 -13.51 -28.90 -18.02
N ALA A 33 -14.24 -29.98 -17.71
CA ALA A 33 -14.00 -31.29 -18.30
C ALA A 33 -14.15 -31.25 -19.83
N ARG A 34 -15.20 -30.60 -20.35
CA ARG A 34 -15.42 -30.43 -21.80
C ARG A 34 -14.31 -29.62 -22.46
N ALA A 35 -13.83 -28.55 -21.81
CA ALA A 35 -12.73 -27.74 -22.34
C ALA A 35 -11.43 -28.56 -22.44
N ILE A 36 -11.10 -29.33 -21.41
CA ILE A 36 -9.93 -30.23 -21.42
C ILE A 36 -10.07 -31.31 -22.49
N GLU A 37 -11.24 -31.93 -22.62
CA GLU A 37 -11.51 -32.92 -23.68
C GLU A 37 -11.36 -32.32 -25.08
N ALA A 38 -11.81 -31.08 -25.29
CA ALA A 38 -11.65 -30.37 -26.55
C ALA A 38 -10.17 -30.12 -26.89
N GLU A 39 -9.36 -29.69 -25.93
CA GLU A 39 -7.91 -29.50 -26.12
C GLU A 39 -7.20 -30.83 -26.41
N VAL A 40 -7.59 -31.92 -25.72
CA VAL A 40 -7.06 -33.27 -25.98
C VAL A 40 -7.41 -33.74 -27.39
N ALA A 41 -8.67 -33.56 -27.82
CA ALA A 41 -9.14 -33.96 -29.13
C ALA A 41 -8.41 -33.18 -30.23
N ALA A 42 -8.28 -31.86 -30.08
CA ALA A 42 -7.53 -31.01 -30.99
C ALA A 42 -6.07 -31.46 -31.10
N TRP A 43 -5.40 -31.71 -29.96
CA TRP A 43 -4.03 -32.20 -29.96
C TRP A 43 -3.87 -33.53 -30.71
N ILE A 44 -4.76 -34.50 -30.48
CA ILE A 44 -4.71 -35.80 -31.18
C ILE A 44 -4.96 -35.64 -32.68
N ASP A 45 -5.85 -34.72 -33.07
CA ASP A 45 -6.19 -34.48 -34.48
C ASP A 45 -5.05 -33.78 -35.23
N ASP A 46 -4.42 -32.78 -34.62
CA ASP A 46 -3.24 -32.11 -35.16
C ASP A 46 -2.10 -33.11 -35.44
N HIS A 47 -2.00 -34.17 -34.62
CA HIS A 47 -1.01 -35.23 -34.74
C HIS A 47 -1.51 -36.46 -35.53
N ALA A 48 -2.69 -36.41 -36.15
CA ALA A 48 -3.29 -37.56 -36.85
C ALA A 48 -2.47 -38.05 -38.06
N HIS A 49 -1.62 -37.19 -38.61
CA HIS A 49 -0.70 -37.49 -39.70
C HIS A 49 0.47 -38.39 -39.26
N LEU A 50 0.77 -38.46 -37.96
CA LEU A 50 1.85 -39.29 -37.41
C LEU A 50 1.36 -40.73 -37.23
N LYS A 51 1.79 -41.62 -38.14
CA LYS A 51 1.42 -43.04 -38.16
C LYS A 51 2.66 -43.93 -38.17
N ASP A 52 2.57 -45.15 -37.64
CA ASP A 52 3.60 -46.17 -37.86
C ASP A 52 3.50 -46.78 -39.27
N GLU A 53 4.43 -47.66 -39.59
CA GLU A 53 4.48 -48.48 -40.81
C GLU A 53 3.21 -49.30 -41.02
N ALA A 54 2.47 -49.63 -39.95
CA ALA A 54 1.18 -50.33 -40.00
C ALA A 54 -0.03 -49.38 -40.13
N GLY A 55 0.19 -48.07 -40.34
CA GLY A 55 -0.85 -47.06 -40.51
C GLY A 55 -1.57 -46.65 -39.21
N ARG A 56 -1.10 -47.08 -38.05
CA ARG A 56 -1.71 -46.77 -36.74
C ARG A 56 -1.18 -45.43 -36.23
N ARG A 57 -2.10 -44.59 -35.72
CA ARG A 57 -1.75 -43.30 -35.11
C ARG A 57 -0.76 -43.49 -33.96
N GLN A 58 0.29 -42.67 -33.94
CA GLN A 58 1.33 -42.71 -32.90
C GLN A 58 0.94 -41.91 -31.66
N VAL A 59 0.17 -40.84 -31.82
CA VAL A 59 -0.38 -40.04 -30.73
C VAL A 59 -1.82 -40.46 -30.48
N VAL A 60 -2.07 -41.02 -29.30
CA VAL A 60 -3.37 -41.61 -28.95
C VAL A 60 -3.78 -41.27 -27.53
N ARG A 61 -5.09 -41.35 -27.26
CA ARG A 61 -5.60 -41.32 -25.89
C ARG A 61 -5.25 -42.63 -25.18
N ASN A 62 -4.76 -42.55 -23.95
CA ASN A 62 -4.44 -43.71 -23.11
C ASN A 62 -4.87 -43.50 -21.66
N GLY A 63 -6.18 -43.61 -21.43
CA GLY A 63 -6.78 -43.49 -20.11
C GLY A 63 -6.83 -42.05 -19.60
N SER A 64 -6.73 -41.89 -18.27
CA SER A 64 -6.80 -40.61 -17.58
C SER A 64 -5.76 -40.55 -16.48
N HIS A 65 -5.32 -39.34 -16.16
CA HIS A 65 -4.58 -39.08 -14.93
C HIS A 65 -5.48 -39.29 -13.70
N PRO A 66 -4.88 -39.50 -12.51
CA PRO A 66 -5.62 -39.45 -11.26
C PRO A 66 -6.41 -38.15 -11.15
N GLU A 67 -7.61 -38.26 -10.59
CA GLU A 67 -8.43 -37.07 -10.30
C GLU A 67 -7.68 -36.18 -9.30
N ARG A 68 -7.81 -34.86 -9.49
CA ARG A 68 -7.27 -33.88 -8.57
C ARG A 68 -8.24 -32.73 -8.34
N THR A 69 -8.29 -32.25 -7.12
CA THR A 69 -9.08 -31.09 -6.72
C THR A 69 -8.35 -29.78 -7.01
N ILE A 70 -9.06 -28.82 -7.58
CA ILE A 70 -8.61 -27.45 -7.79
C ILE A 70 -9.51 -26.52 -6.97
N LEU A 71 -8.90 -25.67 -6.15
CA LEU A 71 -9.65 -24.68 -5.39
C LEU A 71 -10.02 -23.47 -6.28
N THR A 72 -11.30 -23.16 -6.36
CA THR A 72 -11.85 -22.05 -7.16
C THR A 72 -12.69 -21.12 -6.29
N GLY A 73 -13.16 -20.00 -6.85
CA GLY A 73 -14.10 -19.11 -6.17
C GLY A 73 -15.46 -19.75 -5.86
N LEU A 74 -15.81 -20.87 -6.50
CA LEU A 74 -17.02 -21.66 -6.24
C LEU A 74 -16.77 -22.79 -5.21
N GLY A 75 -15.56 -22.88 -4.65
CA GLY A 75 -15.11 -23.98 -3.82
C GLY A 75 -14.24 -25.00 -4.57
N PRO A 76 -13.98 -26.17 -3.96
CA PRO A 76 -13.20 -27.24 -4.58
C PRO A 76 -13.94 -27.83 -5.78
N ILE A 77 -13.23 -28.00 -6.90
CA ILE A 77 -13.72 -28.69 -8.10
C ILE A 77 -12.74 -29.81 -8.44
N ASP A 78 -13.21 -31.05 -8.49
CA ASP A 78 -12.35 -32.16 -8.91
C ASP A 78 -12.36 -32.35 -10.43
N VAL A 79 -11.17 -32.59 -10.95
CA VAL A 79 -10.89 -32.62 -12.37
C VAL A 79 -10.11 -33.88 -12.70
N LYS A 80 -10.58 -34.59 -13.72
CA LYS A 80 -9.95 -35.78 -14.27
C LYS A 80 -9.50 -35.51 -15.70
N GLN A 81 -8.19 -35.35 -15.88
CA GLN A 81 -7.60 -35.05 -17.18
C GLN A 81 -7.39 -36.34 -17.99
N PRO A 82 -7.87 -36.43 -19.25
CA PRO A 82 -7.49 -37.50 -20.17
C PRO A 82 -5.98 -37.50 -20.43
N ARG A 83 -5.38 -38.68 -20.54
CA ARG A 83 -3.97 -38.82 -20.85
C ARG A 83 -3.79 -39.03 -22.35
N VAL A 84 -2.90 -38.24 -22.94
CA VAL A 84 -2.38 -38.47 -24.29
C VAL A 84 -1.06 -39.20 -24.17
N GLN A 85 -0.89 -40.26 -24.97
CA GLN A 85 0.36 -40.99 -25.11
C GLN A 85 0.87 -40.82 -26.53
N ASP A 86 2.05 -40.23 -26.64
CA ASP A 86 2.85 -40.25 -27.85
C ASP A 86 3.78 -41.48 -27.83
N ARG A 87 3.55 -42.39 -28.78
CA ARG A 87 4.25 -43.67 -28.91
C ARG A 87 5.55 -43.58 -29.71
N ARG A 88 5.88 -42.40 -30.27
CA ARG A 88 7.14 -42.17 -30.96
C ARG A 88 8.35 -42.43 -30.04
N PRO A 89 9.53 -42.70 -30.63
CA PRO A 89 10.78 -42.79 -29.90
C PRO A 89 11.05 -41.53 -29.03
N PRO A 90 11.77 -41.66 -27.90
CA PRO A 90 11.99 -40.57 -26.94
C PRO A 90 12.47 -39.25 -27.56
N GLU A 91 13.34 -39.31 -28.56
CA GLU A 91 13.92 -38.19 -29.29
C GLU A 91 12.91 -37.37 -30.11
N SER A 92 11.75 -37.95 -30.43
CA SER A 92 10.66 -37.30 -31.18
C SER A 92 9.36 -37.23 -30.39
N ARG A 93 9.39 -37.61 -29.10
CA ARG A 93 8.20 -37.68 -28.26
C ARG A 93 7.84 -36.31 -27.71
N GLU A 94 6.57 -35.94 -27.87
CA GLU A 94 6.01 -34.71 -27.33
C GLU A 94 5.09 -35.00 -26.14
N THR A 95 5.05 -34.07 -25.18
CA THR A 95 4.20 -34.18 -23.99
C THR A 95 3.06 -33.18 -24.09
N PHE A 96 1.83 -33.69 -24.13
CA PHE A 96 0.63 -32.86 -24.08
C PHE A 96 0.39 -32.32 -22.66
N THR A 97 0.04 -31.05 -22.58
CA THR A 97 -0.44 -30.39 -21.36
C THR A 97 -1.55 -29.41 -21.74
N PRO A 98 -2.76 -29.52 -21.16
CA PRO A 98 -3.83 -28.59 -21.44
C PRO A 98 -3.46 -27.18 -20.99
N ALA A 99 -3.76 -26.18 -21.82
CA ALA A 99 -3.60 -24.77 -21.51
C ALA A 99 -4.55 -24.34 -20.38
N VAL A 100 -5.81 -24.81 -20.40
CA VAL A 100 -6.80 -24.53 -19.34
C VAL A 100 -6.43 -25.19 -18.00
N LEU A 101 -5.63 -26.26 -18.03
CA LEU A 101 -5.22 -27.02 -16.84
C LEU A 101 -3.71 -27.26 -16.81
N PRO A 102 -2.89 -26.25 -16.46
CA PRO A 102 -1.45 -26.41 -16.35
C PRO A 102 -1.03 -27.48 -15.33
N PRO A 103 0.20 -28.02 -15.43
CA PRO A 103 0.71 -29.02 -14.52
C PRO A 103 0.76 -28.46 -13.09
N TYR A 104 0.43 -29.30 -12.11
CA TYR A 104 0.46 -28.94 -10.68
C TYR A 104 -0.45 -27.77 -10.25
N LEU A 105 -1.34 -27.26 -11.10
CA LEU A 105 -2.31 -26.24 -10.72
C LEU A 105 -3.19 -26.75 -9.56
N ARG A 106 -3.14 -26.07 -8.41
CA ARG A 106 -3.92 -26.41 -7.21
C ARG A 106 -5.07 -25.44 -6.96
N ARG A 107 -5.02 -24.22 -7.52
CA ARG A 107 -6.04 -23.19 -7.35
C ARG A 107 -6.02 -22.16 -8.46
N THR A 108 -7.11 -21.43 -8.58
CA THR A 108 -7.25 -20.32 -9.53
C THR A 108 -6.42 -19.10 -9.13
N LYS A 109 -6.00 -18.31 -10.13
CA LYS A 109 -5.22 -17.07 -9.93
C LYS A 109 -5.95 -16.05 -9.04
N SER A 110 -7.27 -15.95 -9.16
CA SER A 110 -8.08 -15.04 -8.34
C SER A 110 -7.96 -15.35 -6.84
N LEU A 111 -7.84 -16.62 -6.45
CA LEU A 111 -7.58 -17.00 -5.07
C LEU A 111 -6.14 -16.68 -4.65
N ASP A 112 -5.15 -16.95 -5.51
CA ASP A 112 -3.75 -16.57 -5.24
C ASP A 112 -3.60 -15.06 -5.02
N GLU A 113 -4.44 -14.22 -5.65
CA GLU A 113 -4.51 -12.77 -5.42
C GLU A 113 -5.30 -12.40 -4.16
N LEU A 114 -6.43 -13.07 -3.88
CA LEU A 114 -7.28 -12.78 -2.71
C LEU A 114 -6.58 -13.08 -1.38
N ILE A 115 -5.86 -14.20 -1.31
CA ILE A 115 -5.26 -14.70 -0.06
C ILE A 115 -4.28 -13.67 0.55
N PRO A 116 -3.33 -13.09 -0.21
CA PRO A 116 -2.52 -11.98 0.28
C PRO A 116 -3.36 -10.80 0.74
N TRP A 117 -4.41 -10.40 0.01
CA TRP A 117 -5.29 -9.30 0.44
C TRP A 117 -5.98 -9.56 1.79
N LEU A 118 -6.49 -10.77 2.02
CA LEU A 118 -7.05 -11.16 3.33
C LEU A 118 -5.99 -11.04 4.43
N TYR A 119 -4.74 -11.42 4.13
CA TYR A 119 -3.62 -11.22 5.04
C TYR A 119 -3.35 -9.74 5.26
N LEU A 120 -3.42 -8.90 4.22
CA LEU A 120 -3.24 -7.45 4.37
C LEU A 120 -4.33 -6.85 5.28
N LYS A 121 -5.56 -7.35 5.17
CA LYS A 121 -6.76 -6.82 5.83
C LYS A 121 -7.00 -7.29 7.25
N GLY A 122 -6.20 -8.20 7.78
CA GLY A 122 -6.31 -8.52 9.21
C GLY A 122 -6.27 -10.01 9.55
N ILE A 123 -6.49 -10.89 8.58
CA ILE A 123 -6.63 -12.32 8.86
C ILE A 123 -5.25 -12.89 9.26
N SER A 124 -5.17 -13.51 10.44
CA SER A 124 -3.95 -14.20 10.87
C SER A 124 -3.72 -15.41 10.00
N THR A 125 -2.47 -15.81 9.75
CA THR A 125 -2.15 -17.02 8.97
C THR A 125 -2.81 -18.28 9.52
N GLY A 126 -3.04 -18.35 10.84
CA GLY A 126 -3.75 -19.46 11.50
C GLY A 126 -5.27 -19.46 11.27
N ASP A 127 -5.87 -18.31 10.97
CA ASP A 127 -7.32 -18.15 10.82
C ASP A 127 -7.78 -18.29 9.35
N PHE A 128 -6.83 -18.42 8.41
CA PHE A 128 -7.13 -18.62 6.98
C PHE A 128 -8.01 -19.83 6.69
N PRO A 129 -7.81 -21.00 7.32
CA PRO A 129 -8.70 -22.14 7.09
C PRO A 129 -10.16 -21.82 7.42
N GLU A 130 -10.41 -21.09 8.52
CA GLU A 130 -11.77 -20.68 8.91
C GLU A 130 -12.35 -19.65 7.94
N ALA A 131 -11.57 -18.60 7.62
CA ALA A 131 -12.01 -17.55 6.70
C ALA A 131 -12.30 -18.09 5.29
N LEU A 132 -11.49 -19.03 4.79
CA LEU A 132 -11.70 -19.64 3.48
C LEU A 132 -12.87 -20.62 3.49
N LYS A 133 -13.09 -21.38 4.57
CA LYS A 133 -14.28 -22.22 4.71
C LYS A 133 -15.57 -21.41 4.67
N ALA A 134 -15.58 -20.23 5.29
CA ALA A 134 -16.72 -19.33 5.28
C ALA A 134 -17.07 -18.80 3.88
N ILE A 135 -16.08 -18.63 3.00
CA ILE A 135 -16.29 -18.08 1.64
C ILE A 135 -16.46 -19.19 0.59
N LEU A 136 -15.68 -20.26 0.69
CA LEU A 136 -15.52 -21.30 -0.34
C LEU A 136 -16.24 -22.62 0.01
N GLY A 137 -16.84 -22.70 1.19
CA GLY A 137 -17.56 -23.87 1.70
C GLY A 137 -16.73 -24.75 2.65
N PRO A 138 -17.39 -25.66 3.38
CA PRO A 138 -16.77 -26.48 4.43
C PRO A 138 -15.66 -27.40 3.91
N ASP A 139 -15.76 -27.80 2.64
CA ASP A 139 -14.82 -28.70 1.96
C ASP A 139 -13.58 -27.97 1.43
N ALA A 140 -13.51 -26.64 1.56
CA ALA A 140 -12.35 -25.88 1.13
C ALA A 140 -11.12 -26.31 1.96
N PRO A 141 -10.07 -26.85 1.32
CA PRO A 141 -8.87 -27.23 2.03
C PRO A 141 -8.24 -25.98 2.65
N GLY A 142 -7.87 -26.07 3.92
CA GLY A 142 -7.15 -25.01 4.61
C GLY A 142 -5.81 -24.72 3.91
N LEU A 143 -5.38 -23.46 3.95
CA LEU A 143 -4.05 -23.10 3.44
C LEU A 143 -3.00 -23.33 4.50
N SER A 144 -1.91 -24.00 4.13
CA SER A 144 -0.73 -24.06 4.99
C SER A 144 -0.08 -22.68 5.13
N ALA A 145 0.51 -22.42 6.30
CA ALA A 145 1.26 -21.18 6.55
C ALA A 145 2.37 -20.94 5.51
N ASN A 146 3.01 -22.02 5.02
CA ASN A 146 4.03 -21.95 3.97
C ASN A 146 3.47 -21.43 2.64
N THR A 147 2.23 -21.82 2.31
CA THR A 147 1.57 -21.35 1.10
C THR A 147 1.28 -19.85 1.17
N VAL A 148 0.82 -19.36 2.33
CA VAL A 148 0.59 -17.93 2.56
C VAL A 148 1.92 -17.15 2.53
N THR A 149 3.00 -17.74 3.03
CA THR A 149 4.35 -17.13 2.99
C THR A 149 4.85 -17.00 1.56
N ARG A 150 4.75 -18.06 0.74
CA ARG A 150 5.16 -18.02 -0.67
C ARG A 150 4.39 -16.98 -1.47
N LEU A 151 3.10 -16.81 -1.20
CA LEU A 151 2.29 -15.78 -1.88
C LEU A 151 2.72 -14.35 -1.53
N LYS A 152 3.31 -14.13 -0.35
CA LYS A 152 3.87 -12.82 0.02
C LYS A 152 5.18 -12.50 -0.68
N SER A 153 5.95 -13.51 -1.12
CA SER A 153 7.20 -13.29 -1.85
C SER A 153 6.97 -12.51 -3.15
N ALA A 154 5.78 -12.60 -3.77
CA ALA A 154 5.41 -11.75 -4.89
C ALA A 154 5.40 -10.25 -4.52
N TRP A 155 4.91 -9.91 -3.33
CA TRP A 155 4.94 -8.53 -2.84
C TRP A 155 6.34 -8.04 -2.49
N GLU A 156 7.23 -8.93 -2.05
CA GLU A 156 8.64 -8.58 -1.83
C GLU A 156 9.30 -8.18 -3.14
N GLU A 157 9.01 -8.91 -4.22
CA GLU A 157 9.45 -8.58 -5.58
C GLU A 157 8.85 -7.26 -6.09
N GLU A 158 7.55 -7.06 -5.89
CA GLU A 158 6.88 -5.80 -6.23
C GLU A 158 7.51 -4.62 -5.48
N HIS A 159 7.75 -4.77 -4.17
CA HIS A 159 8.41 -3.75 -3.36
C HIS A 159 9.83 -3.46 -3.86
N ARG A 160 10.61 -4.50 -4.20
CA ARG A 160 11.97 -4.34 -4.74
C ARG A 160 11.97 -3.60 -6.07
N THR A 161 11.07 -3.98 -6.97
CA THR A 161 10.91 -3.32 -8.27
C THR A 161 10.49 -1.86 -8.07
N TRP A 162 9.52 -1.62 -7.18
CA TRP A 162 9.03 -0.29 -6.87
C TRP A 162 10.10 0.59 -6.21
N SER A 163 10.89 0.06 -5.28
CA SER A 163 11.93 0.82 -4.58
C SER A 163 13.07 1.23 -5.51
N GLN A 164 13.34 0.47 -6.56
CA GLN A 164 14.35 0.76 -7.58
C GLN A 164 13.82 1.56 -8.78
N ARG A 165 12.51 1.84 -8.84
CA ARG A 165 11.89 2.51 -9.98
C ARG A 165 12.52 3.87 -10.23
N SER A 166 12.62 4.26 -11.51
CA SER A 166 13.10 5.59 -11.86
C SER A 166 12.16 6.68 -11.34
N LEU A 167 12.76 7.74 -10.80
CA LEU A 167 12.11 8.99 -10.43
C LEU A 167 12.39 10.09 -11.48
N LYS A 168 12.99 9.74 -12.63
CA LYS A 168 13.28 10.69 -13.71
C LYS A 168 12.01 11.37 -14.20
N GLY A 169 12.06 12.69 -14.34
CA GLY A 169 10.93 13.52 -14.75
C GLY A 169 9.85 13.69 -13.68
N LYS A 170 10.02 13.14 -12.47
CA LYS A 170 9.18 13.48 -11.33
C LYS A 170 9.60 14.85 -10.80
N GLN A 171 8.59 15.67 -10.50
CA GLN A 171 8.76 16.96 -9.84
C GLN A 171 7.80 17.00 -8.66
N TYR A 172 8.36 16.98 -7.46
CA TYR A 172 7.60 17.09 -6.22
C TYR A 172 7.72 18.52 -5.69
N VAL A 173 6.61 19.22 -5.52
CA VAL A 173 6.61 20.58 -4.99
C VAL A 173 6.77 20.54 -3.48
N TYR A 174 6.03 19.65 -2.82
CA TYR A 174 6.10 19.42 -1.38
C TYR A 174 6.48 17.97 -1.09
N VAL A 175 7.21 17.75 -0.01
CA VAL A 175 7.48 16.41 0.52
C VAL A 175 7.16 16.32 2.01
N TRP A 176 6.58 15.20 2.42
CA TRP A 176 6.37 14.85 3.82
C TRP A 176 7.30 13.70 4.18
N ALA A 177 8.04 13.87 5.27
CA ALA A 177 8.93 12.87 5.83
C ALA A 177 8.43 12.44 7.22
N ASP A 178 8.42 11.14 7.46
CA ASP A 178 8.03 10.57 8.74
C ASP A 178 8.79 9.26 9.01
N GLY A 179 9.08 9.01 10.28
CA GLY A 179 9.72 7.80 10.78
C GLY A 179 8.77 7.03 11.68
N VAL A 180 8.50 5.76 11.34
CA VAL A 180 7.53 4.95 12.07
C VAL A 180 8.19 3.70 12.64
N HIS A 181 7.98 3.52 13.95
CA HIS A 181 8.57 2.44 14.71
C HIS A 181 7.64 1.23 14.79
N PHE A 182 8.10 0.09 14.31
CA PHE A 182 7.40 -1.19 14.30
C PHE A 182 8.17 -2.23 15.12
N ASN A 183 7.47 -3.11 15.84
CA ASN A 183 8.08 -4.21 16.57
C ASN A 183 8.28 -5.41 15.63
N ILE A 184 9.51 -5.92 15.51
CA ILE A 184 9.78 -7.14 14.75
C ILE A 184 9.76 -8.33 15.71
N ARG A 185 9.11 -9.43 15.32
CA ARG A 185 8.97 -10.59 16.22
C ARG A 185 10.23 -11.44 16.31
N LEU A 186 10.99 -11.57 15.22
CA LEU A 186 12.15 -12.48 15.13
C LEU A 186 13.50 -11.78 15.39
N GLU A 187 13.51 -10.50 15.74
CA GLU A 187 14.73 -9.73 15.99
C GLU A 187 14.60 -8.87 17.24
N GLU A 188 15.69 -8.70 17.99
CA GLU A 188 15.73 -7.76 19.12
C GLU A 188 15.80 -6.31 18.61
N GLY A 189 14.70 -5.57 18.73
CA GLY A 189 14.65 -4.13 18.45
C GLY A 189 13.36 -3.65 17.80
N ARG A 190 13.15 -2.34 17.82
CA ARG A 190 12.08 -1.68 17.04
C ARG A 190 12.69 -1.26 15.70
N GLN A 191 12.10 -1.71 14.59
CA GLN A 191 12.46 -1.23 13.26
C GLN A 191 11.95 0.19 13.11
N CYS A 192 12.83 1.10 12.71
CA CYS A 192 12.40 2.40 12.21
C CYS A 192 12.26 2.32 10.69
N ILE A 193 11.04 2.52 10.20
CA ILE A 193 10.76 2.63 8.78
C ILE A 193 10.67 4.11 8.43
N LEU A 194 11.56 4.57 7.57
CA LEU A 194 11.58 5.92 7.04
C LEU A 194 10.71 5.98 5.80
N VAL A 195 9.85 6.98 5.72
CA VAL A 195 8.94 7.14 4.60
C VAL A 195 8.94 8.56 4.10
N LEU A 196 8.97 8.66 2.78
CA LEU A 196 8.90 9.92 2.06
C LEU A 196 7.70 9.89 1.12
N MET A 197 6.83 10.88 1.25
CA MET A 197 5.69 11.14 0.38
C MET A 197 5.89 12.49 -0.30
N GLY A 198 5.44 12.66 -1.53
CA GLY A 198 5.49 13.95 -2.23
C GLY A 198 4.17 14.34 -2.87
N ALA A 199 4.01 15.63 -3.12
CA ALA A 199 2.96 16.17 -3.98
C ALA A 199 3.58 16.56 -5.32
N THR A 200 3.07 15.98 -6.41
CA THR A 200 3.49 16.29 -7.78
C THR A 200 3.10 17.71 -8.19
N ALA A 201 3.57 18.17 -9.35
CA ALA A 201 3.22 19.48 -9.93
C ALA A 201 1.71 19.68 -10.17
N ASP A 202 0.93 18.61 -10.32
CA ASP A 202 -0.54 18.63 -10.41
C ASP A 202 -1.24 18.41 -9.05
N GLY A 203 -0.49 18.43 -7.95
CA GLY A 203 -1.01 18.33 -6.59
C GLY A 203 -1.44 16.93 -6.16
N LYS A 204 -1.18 15.90 -6.96
CA LYS A 204 -1.41 14.51 -6.56
C LYS A 204 -0.35 14.06 -5.57
N LYS A 205 -0.78 13.34 -4.53
CA LYS A 205 0.13 12.76 -3.56
C LYS A 205 0.66 11.44 -4.09
N GLU A 206 1.96 11.21 -3.97
CA GLU A 206 2.63 9.97 -4.35
C GLU A 206 3.57 9.53 -3.23
N LEU A 207 3.65 8.21 -3.03
CA LEU A 207 4.68 7.63 -2.18
C LEU A 207 6.00 7.66 -2.95
N ILE A 208 7.03 8.32 -2.40
CA ILE A 208 8.35 8.43 -3.05
C ILE A 208 9.21 7.23 -2.67
N ALA A 209 9.41 7.03 -1.37
CA ALA A 209 10.31 6.01 -0.85
C ALA A 209 9.85 5.46 0.51
N ILE A 210 10.19 4.18 0.73
CA ILE A 210 10.11 3.51 2.03
C ILE A 210 11.46 2.83 2.23
N ALA A 211 12.10 3.03 3.37
CA ALA A 211 13.37 2.40 3.69
C ALA A 211 13.44 1.94 5.14
N ASP A 212 14.25 0.92 5.38
CA ASP A 212 14.65 0.54 6.73
C ASP A 212 15.78 1.46 7.19
N GLY A 213 15.47 2.35 8.13
CA GLY A 213 16.45 3.28 8.67
C GLY A 213 17.34 2.67 9.74
N TYR A 214 17.01 1.49 10.29
CA TYR A 214 17.46 0.97 11.60
C TYR A 214 17.10 1.90 12.78
N ARG A 215 17.29 3.23 12.64
CA ARG A 215 16.87 4.35 13.51
C ARG A 215 16.58 5.60 12.65
N GLU A 216 15.97 6.63 13.23
CA GLU A 216 15.82 7.96 12.60
C GLU A 216 17.13 8.77 12.66
N SER A 217 18.21 8.19 12.15
CA SER A 217 19.52 8.83 12.13
C SER A 217 19.68 9.76 10.93
N GLU A 218 20.58 10.73 11.04
CA GLU A 218 20.99 11.57 9.91
C GLU A 218 21.51 10.73 8.74
N GLN A 219 22.32 9.72 9.01
CA GLN A 219 22.87 8.84 7.99
C GLN A 219 21.77 8.09 7.23
N SER A 220 20.80 7.51 7.95
CA SER A 220 19.70 6.75 7.35
C SER A 220 18.83 7.62 6.44
N TRP A 221 18.54 8.86 6.85
CA TRP A 221 17.82 9.81 6.01
C TRP A 221 18.67 10.25 4.82
N LYS A 222 19.97 10.50 5.01
CA LYS A 222 20.87 10.90 3.92
C LYS A 222 20.96 9.83 2.84
N GLU A 223 21.08 8.56 3.24
CA GLU A 223 21.05 7.42 2.32
C GLU A 223 19.73 7.37 1.52
N LEU A 224 18.58 7.55 2.18
CA LEU A 224 17.28 7.57 1.49
C LEU A 224 17.15 8.72 0.48
N LEU A 225 17.61 9.91 0.85
CA LEU A 225 17.55 11.10 -0.01
C LEU A 225 18.52 10.99 -1.20
N LEU A 226 19.73 10.47 -0.97
CA LEU A 226 20.70 10.20 -2.03
C LEU A 226 20.23 9.09 -2.98
N ASP A 227 19.58 8.05 -2.47
CA ASP A 227 18.92 7.03 -3.28
C ASP A 227 17.84 7.65 -4.20
N CYS A 228 17.04 8.58 -3.68
CA CYS A 228 16.06 9.29 -4.50
C CYS A 228 16.73 10.08 -5.64
N LYS A 229 17.83 10.79 -5.36
CA LYS A 229 18.63 11.48 -6.40
C LYS A 229 19.21 10.49 -7.41
N ALA A 230 19.79 9.37 -6.95
CA ALA A 230 20.36 8.34 -7.81
C ALA A 230 19.32 7.68 -8.74
N ARG A 231 18.06 7.57 -8.30
CA ARG A 231 16.93 7.09 -9.12
C ARG A 231 16.42 8.13 -10.13
N GLY A 232 16.93 9.36 -10.10
CA GLY A 232 16.62 10.42 -11.07
C GLY A 232 15.71 11.53 -10.55
N LEU A 233 15.55 11.70 -9.23
CA LEU A 233 14.88 12.89 -8.68
C LEU A 233 15.83 14.09 -8.75
N GLU A 234 15.83 14.78 -9.89
CA GLU A 234 16.75 15.88 -10.21
C GLU A 234 16.33 17.21 -9.57
N VAL A 235 15.02 17.47 -9.51
CA VAL A 235 14.47 18.73 -8.98
C VAL A 235 14.15 18.57 -7.51
N GLU A 236 14.74 19.45 -6.70
CA GLU A 236 14.50 19.48 -5.26
C GLU A 236 13.09 19.99 -4.94
N PRO A 237 12.45 19.47 -3.89
CA PRO A 237 11.18 20.01 -3.41
C PRO A 237 11.32 21.45 -2.94
N HIS A 238 10.24 22.24 -3.05
CA HIS A 238 10.23 23.62 -2.55
C HIS A 238 10.03 23.66 -1.03
N LEU A 239 9.31 22.67 -0.49
CA LEU A 239 9.03 22.55 0.94
C LEU A 239 9.13 21.10 1.40
N ALA A 240 9.87 20.87 2.48
CA ALA A 240 9.81 19.64 3.24
C ALA A 240 9.03 19.86 4.55
N ILE A 241 8.11 18.94 4.83
CA ILE A 241 7.26 18.95 6.01
C ILE A 241 7.59 17.72 6.85
N GLY A 242 7.87 17.92 8.13
CA GLY A 242 8.24 16.82 9.01
C GLY A 242 8.02 17.14 10.48
N ASP A 243 8.25 16.15 11.31
CA ASP A 243 8.18 16.29 12.76
C ASP A 243 9.46 16.93 13.34
N GLY A 244 9.66 16.76 14.65
CA GLY A 244 10.82 17.23 15.41
C GLY A 244 12.15 16.51 15.14
N ALA A 245 12.14 15.34 14.48
CA ALA A 245 13.29 14.43 14.44
C ALA A 245 14.52 15.04 13.75
N LEU A 246 15.62 15.21 14.49
CA LEU A 246 16.80 15.95 14.03
C LEU A 246 17.54 15.29 12.85
N GLY A 247 17.41 13.97 12.65
CA GLY A 247 18.11 13.24 11.59
C GLY A 247 17.70 13.69 10.19
N PHE A 248 16.40 13.80 9.94
CA PHE A 248 15.87 14.18 8.64
C PHE A 248 16.35 15.57 8.22
N TRP A 249 16.21 16.57 9.08
CA TRP A 249 16.54 17.96 8.74
C TRP A 249 18.03 18.17 8.48
N LYS A 250 18.91 17.49 9.23
CA LYS A 250 20.35 17.53 8.97
C LYS A 250 20.72 16.89 7.63
N ALA A 251 20.12 15.75 7.31
CA ALA A 251 20.32 15.06 6.04
C ALA A 251 19.78 15.90 4.87
N MET A 252 18.58 16.47 5.04
CA MET A 252 17.94 17.31 4.04
C MET A 252 18.82 18.49 3.68
N ARG A 253 19.32 19.28 4.64
CA ARG A 253 20.22 20.42 4.38
C ARG A 253 21.50 20.06 3.61
N GLN A 254 21.96 18.81 3.69
CA GLN A 254 23.15 18.34 2.96
C GLN A 254 22.81 17.84 1.55
N VAL A 255 21.60 17.34 1.34
CA VAL A 255 21.19 16.73 0.07
C VAL A 255 20.37 17.69 -0.78
N TRP A 256 19.42 18.41 -0.17
CA TRP A 256 18.59 19.45 -0.77
C TRP A 256 18.82 20.78 -0.07
N ASP A 257 19.66 21.62 -0.67
CA ASP A 257 20.09 22.90 -0.09
C ASP A 257 19.10 24.04 -0.35
N THR A 258 18.22 23.89 -1.34
CA THR A 258 17.19 24.89 -1.68
C THR A 258 15.84 24.64 -1.01
N THR A 259 15.59 23.41 -0.52
CA THR A 259 14.31 23.04 0.08
C THR A 259 14.07 23.75 1.41
N LYS A 260 12.95 24.47 1.53
CA LYS A 260 12.55 25.11 2.79
C LYS A 260 12.03 24.08 3.80
N GLU A 261 12.13 24.42 5.09
CA GLU A 261 11.68 23.56 6.19
C GLU A 261 10.36 24.02 6.77
N GLN A 262 9.42 23.08 6.93
CA GLN A 262 8.19 23.29 7.68
C GLN A 262 8.06 22.24 8.79
N ARG A 263 8.06 22.69 10.05
CA ARG A 263 7.79 21.81 11.20
C ARG A 263 6.30 21.60 11.37
N CYS A 264 5.90 20.37 11.69
CA CYS A 264 4.51 20.03 11.94
C CYS A 264 3.98 20.70 13.22
N TRP A 265 2.90 21.49 13.08
CA TRP A 265 2.22 22.14 14.21
C TRP A 265 1.56 21.16 15.18
N VAL A 266 1.05 20.03 14.70
CA VAL A 266 0.43 19.00 15.56
C VAL A 266 1.47 18.42 16.53
N HIS A 267 2.61 17.98 15.99
CA HIS A 267 3.73 17.47 16.78
C HIS A 267 4.33 18.54 17.69
N LYS A 268 4.49 19.77 17.18
CA LYS A 268 4.99 20.88 17.98
C LYS A 268 4.08 21.16 19.18
N THR A 269 2.78 21.21 18.95
CA THR A 269 1.77 21.45 20.00
C THR A 269 1.86 20.38 21.07
N ALA A 270 1.86 19.09 20.70
CA ALA A 270 2.04 17.99 21.66
C ALA A 270 3.32 18.15 22.49
N ASN A 271 4.46 18.41 21.82
CA ASN A 271 5.76 18.58 22.48
C ASN A 271 5.81 19.76 23.46
N VAL A 272 5.09 20.85 23.19
CA VAL A 272 4.98 22.01 24.09
C VAL A 272 4.08 21.68 25.28
N LEU A 273 2.93 21.04 25.02
CA LEU A 273 1.98 20.66 26.07
C LEU A 273 2.57 19.65 27.06
N ASP A 274 3.41 18.72 26.61
CA ASP A 274 4.12 17.76 27.47
C ASP A 274 5.07 18.43 28.49
N LYS A 275 5.46 19.69 28.24
CA LYS A 275 6.29 20.49 29.15
C LYS A 275 5.46 21.37 30.08
N LEU A 276 4.14 21.23 30.05
CA LEU A 276 3.20 21.99 30.87
C LEU A 276 2.39 21.05 31.78
N PRO A 277 2.00 21.50 32.99
CA PRO A 277 1.08 20.76 33.84
C PRO A 277 -0.28 20.56 33.16
N LYS A 278 -0.90 19.39 33.37
CA LYS A 278 -2.20 19.02 32.75
C LYS A 278 -3.27 20.12 32.87
N GLY A 279 -3.38 20.77 34.03
CA GLY A 279 -4.37 21.83 34.27
C GLY A 279 -4.20 23.09 33.41
N SER A 280 -3.00 23.33 32.88
CA SER A 280 -2.72 24.49 32.01
C SER A 280 -2.76 24.15 30.51
N GLN A 281 -2.77 22.86 30.16
CA GLN A 281 -2.64 22.41 28.76
C GLN A 281 -3.81 22.87 27.89
N ALA A 282 -5.04 22.89 28.38
CA ALA A 282 -6.20 23.32 27.59
C ALA A 282 -6.07 24.79 27.14
N LYS A 283 -5.71 25.69 28.06
CA LYS A 283 -5.49 27.12 27.76
C LYS A 283 -4.28 27.31 26.84
N ALA A 284 -3.18 26.61 27.11
CA ALA A 284 -1.99 26.69 26.30
C ALA A 284 -2.23 26.21 24.86
N LYS A 285 -3.01 25.13 24.69
CA LYS A 285 -3.41 24.63 23.37
C LYS A 285 -4.24 25.66 22.60
N GLY A 286 -5.19 26.32 23.27
CA GLY A 286 -5.94 27.43 22.66
C GLY A 286 -5.01 28.53 22.15
N MET A 287 -4.05 28.98 22.97
CA MET A 287 -3.08 29.99 22.56
C MET A 287 -2.14 29.53 21.44
N LEU A 288 -1.77 28.25 21.38
CA LEU A 288 -0.99 27.70 20.26
C LEU A 288 -1.82 27.69 18.96
N HIS A 289 -3.12 27.43 19.05
CA HIS A 289 -4.02 27.51 17.88
C HIS A 289 -4.18 28.94 17.37
N GLU A 290 -4.15 29.95 18.25
CA GLU A 290 -4.12 31.36 17.83
C GLU A 290 -2.88 31.71 16.99
N ILE A 291 -1.82 30.88 17.07
CA ILE A 291 -0.63 31.04 16.22
C ILE A 291 -0.80 30.27 14.91
N ASP A 292 -1.16 28.98 14.97
CA ASP A 292 -1.17 28.10 13.79
C ASP A 292 -2.37 28.29 12.85
N LEU A 293 -3.44 28.94 13.34
CA LEU A 293 -4.63 29.32 12.58
C LEU A 293 -4.64 30.82 12.23
N ALA A 294 -3.61 31.59 12.58
CA ALA A 294 -3.61 33.02 12.31
C ALA A 294 -3.68 33.30 10.81
N GLU A 295 -4.41 34.35 10.43
CA GLU A 295 -4.62 34.73 9.03
C GLU A 295 -3.36 35.30 8.35
N SER A 296 -2.40 35.79 9.14
CA SER A 296 -1.14 36.36 8.63
C SER A 296 0.03 36.04 9.55
N ARG A 297 1.24 36.05 8.99
CA ARG A 297 2.49 35.88 9.72
C ARG A 297 2.63 36.93 10.82
N GLU A 298 2.23 38.17 10.58
CA GLU A 298 2.27 39.23 11.59
C GLU A 298 1.39 38.91 12.81
N LYS A 299 0.14 38.45 12.59
CA LYS A 299 -0.76 38.03 13.66
C LYS A 299 -0.21 36.82 14.40
N ALA A 300 0.34 35.83 13.67
CA ALA A 300 0.98 34.66 14.25
C ALA A 300 2.16 35.04 15.17
N VAL A 301 3.01 35.96 14.72
CA VAL A 301 4.15 36.49 15.49
C VAL A 301 3.68 37.15 16.79
N LYS A 302 2.64 37.98 16.73
CA LYS A 302 2.04 38.61 17.92
C LYS A 302 1.47 37.58 18.91
N ALA A 303 0.74 36.58 18.41
CA ALA A 303 0.21 35.50 19.24
C ALA A 303 1.32 34.65 19.87
N PHE A 304 2.42 34.44 19.13
CA PHE A 304 3.61 33.73 19.60
C PHE A 304 4.27 34.47 20.76
N ASP A 305 4.51 35.78 20.62
CA ASP A 305 5.11 36.60 21.66
C ASP A 305 4.22 36.64 22.91
N LEU A 306 2.90 36.66 22.74
CA LEU A 306 1.95 36.57 23.84
C LEU A 306 2.03 35.21 24.56
N PHE A 307 2.17 34.10 23.83
CA PHE A 307 2.37 32.78 24.42
C PHE A 307 3.64 32.74 25.27
N VAL A 308 4.76 33.22 24.71
CA VAL A 308 6.05 33.27 25.42
C VAL A 308 5.92 34.10 26.69
N LYS A 309 5.41 35.34 26.59
CA LYS A 309 5.21 36.23 27.75
C LYS A 309 4.33 35.61 28.84
N THR A 310 3.32 34.83 28.45
CA THR A 310 2.37 34.23 29.38
C THR A 310 2.98 33.07 30.18
N TYR A 311 3.83 32.24 29.53
CA TYR A 311 4.30 30.98 30.12
C TYR A 311 5.77 30.98 30.52
N GLU A 312 6.61 31.87 29.99
CA GLU A 312 8.08 31.83 30.15
C GLU A 312 8.52 31.85 31.61
N ALA A 313 7.93 32.73 32.43
CA ALA A 313 8.32 32.88 33.83
C ALA A 313 8.11 31.60 34.68
N LYS A 314 7.13 30.76 34.32
CA LYS A 314 6.80 29.54 35.07
C LYS A 314 7.24 28.26 34.36
N TYR A 315 7.31 28.28 33.03
CA TYR A 315 7.52 27.11 32.19
C TYR A 315 8.50 27.41 31.03
N PRO A 316 9.75 27.82 31.33
CA PRO A 316 10.72 28.24 30.32
C PRO A 316 11.03 27.13 29.31
N LYS A 317 10.98 25.85 29.72
CA LYS A 317 11.18 24.70 28.82
C LYS A 317 10.10 24.60 27.74
N ALA A 318 8.86 24.98 28.05
CA ALA A 318 7.74 24.96 27.11
C ALA A 318 7.90 26.07 26.06
N THR A 319 8.28 27.27 26.49
CA THR A 319 8.53 28.41 25.59
C THR A 319 9.79 28.20 24.75
N GLU A 320 10.90 27.71 25.31
CA GLU A 320 12.10 27.34 24.55
C GLU A 320 11.80 26.29 23.47
N CYS A 321 11.00 25.28 23.81
CA CYS A 321 10.57 24.25 22.87
C CYS A 321 9.79 24.81 21.67
N LEU A 322 9.03 25.88 21.88
CA LEU A 322 8.30 26.58 20.84
C LEU A 322 9.22 27.54 20.07
N SER A 323 9.90 28.45 20.77
CA SER A 323 10.74 29.53 20.23
C SER A 323 11.86 29.05 19.32
N LYS A 324 12.51 27.93 19.64
CA LYS A 324 13.63 27.40 18.85
C LYS A 324 13.26 27.04 17.40
N ASP A 325 11.98 26.82 17.12
CA ASP A 325 11.48 26.42 15.81
C ASP A 325 10.54 27.49 15.19
N ARG A 326 10.57 28.74 15.69
CA ARG A 326 9.64 29.82 15.29
C ARG A 326 9.57 30.00 13.77
N ASP A 327 10.70 30.18 13.11
CA ASP A 327 10.74 30.51 11.68
C ASP A 327 10.25 29.35 10.81
N VAL A 328 10.71 28.13 11.12
CA VAL A 328 10.33 26.90 10.42
C VAL A 328 8.90 26.44 10.74
N LEU A 329 8.28 26.94 11.80
CA LEU A 329 6.86 26.71 12.06
C LEU A 329 5.96 27.62 11.23
N LEU A 330 6.45 28.79 10.82
CA LEU A 330 5.70 29.81 10.09
C LEU A 330 6.06 29.85 8.60
N THR A 331 6.85 28.90 8.11
CA THR A 331 7.31 28.86 6.71
C THR A 331 6.16 28.66 5.72
N PHE A 332 5.07 28.03 6.14
CA PHE A 332 3.87 27.82 5.32
C PHE A 332 3.24 29.12 4.80
N TYR A 333 3.44 30.27 5.47
CA TYR A 333 2.96 31.58 5.00
C TYR A 333 3.60 32.03 3.68
N ASP A 334 4.74 31.43 3.29
CA ASP A 334 5.41 31.69 2.01
C ASP A 334 4.82 30.86 0.84
N PHE A 335 3.72 30.14 1.08
CA PHE A 335 3.07 29.24 0.12
C PHE A 335 1.57 29.52 0.08
N PRO A 336 0.85 29.13 -1.00
CA PRO A 336 -0.57 29.42 -1.18
C PRO A 336 -1.45 29.08 0.03
N ALA A 337 -2.34 30.00 0.42
CA ALA A 337 -3.19 29.88 1.60
C ALA A 337 -4.11 28.64 1.56
N GLU A 338 -4.58 28.27 0.38
CA GLU A 338 -5.41 27.10 0.13
C GLU A 338 -4.73 25.80 0.59
N GLN A 339 -3.40 25.78 0.55
CA GLN A 339 -2.57 24.61 0.82
C GLN A 339 -2.13 24.50 2.28
N TRP A 340 -2.29 25.56 3.09
CA TRP A 340 -1.84 25.61 4.49
C TRP A 340 -2.36 24.45 5.33
N LEU A 341 -3.61 24.04 5.11
CA LEU A 341 -4.22 22.88 5.77
C LEU A 341 -3.37 21.60 5.62
N HIS A 342 -2.73 21.43 4.47
CA HIS A 342 -1.93 20.25 4.14
C HIS A 342 -0.47 20.39 4.58
N ILE A 343 0.11 21.58 4.45
CA ILE A 343 1.57 21.77 4.62
C ILE A 343 1.98 22.16 6.04
N ARG A 344 1.07 22.69 6.87
CA ARG A 344 1.40 22.99 8.28
C ARG A 344 1.50 21.73 9.17
N THR A 345 1.13 20.56 8.64
CA THR A 345 1.09 19.29 9.37
C THR A 345 1.66 18.13 8.57
N THR A 346 2.04 17.06 9.28
CA THR A 346 2.38 15.74 8.73
C THR A 346 1.16 14.84 8.52
N ASN A 347 -0.07 15.34 8.70
CA ASN A 347 -1.28 14.55 8.55
C ASN A 347 -1.41 13.83 7.19
N PRO A 348 -0.98 14.40 6.05
CA PRO A 348 -0.98 13.68 4.78
C PRO A 348 -0.23 12.34 4.82
N ILE A 349 0.89 12.26 5.53
CA ILE A 349 1.67 11.02 5.69
C ILE A 349 1.19 10.20 6.90
N GLU A 350 0.92 10.82 8.05
CA GLU A 350 0.51 10.14 9.28
C GLU A 350 -0.83 9.41 9.15
N SER A 351 -1.80 10.01 8.45
CA SER A 351 -3.11 9.39 8.22
C SER A 351 -2.98 8.05 7.48
N THR A 352 -1.97 7.89 6.63
CA THR A 352 -1.71 6.63 5.91
C THR A 352 -1.19 5.54 6.85
N PHE A 353 -0.39 5.92 7.85
CA PHE A 353 0.14 4.99 8.84
C PHE A 353 -0.88 4.49 9.83
N SER A 354 -2.02 5.17 10.01
CA SER A 354 -3.10 4.69 10.88
C SER A 354 -3.52 3.25 10.53
N THR A 355 -3.66 2.97 9.23
CA THR A 355 -4.02 1.64 8.70
C THR A 355 -2.88 0.63 8.92
N VAL A 356 -1.64 1.08 8.75
CA VAL A 356 -0.44 0.24 8.98
C VAL A 356 -0.31 -0.17 10.44
N ARG A 357 -0.47 0.78 11.37
CA ARG A 357 -0.42 0.55 12.82
C ARG A 357 -1.55 -0.38 13.28
N LEU A 358 -2.77 -0.18 12.76
CA LEU A 358 -3.91 -1.07 13.01
C LEU A 358 -3.60 -2.53 12.64
N ARG A 359 -2.99 -2.75 11.47
CA ARG A 359 -2.59 -4.09 11.05
C ARG A 359 -1.47 -4.66 11.90
N HIS A 360 -0.42 -3.88 12.13
CA HIS A 360 0.75 -4.30 12.90
C HIS A 360 0.38 -4.78 14.31
N ASN A 361 -0.52 -4.06 14.97
CA ASN A 361 -1.00 -4.42 16.30
C ASN A 361 -1.76 -5.76 16.32
N LYS A 362 -2.50 -6.09 15.23
CA LYS A 362 -3.23 -7.36 15.11
C LYS A 362 -2.33 -8.56 14.84
N THR A 363 -1.23 -8.40 14.10
CA THR A 363 -0.27 -9.50 13.84
C THR A 363 0.74 -9.71 14.96
N LYS A 364 0.77 -8.84 15.98
CA LYS A 364 1.81 -8.79 17.01
C LYS A 364 3.23 -8.65 16.42
N GLY A 365 3.35 -7.87 15.35
CA GLY A 365 4.61 -7.69 14.61
C GLY A 365 4.73 -8.54 13.34
N SER A 366 5.58 -8.10 12.41
CA SER A 366 5.95 -8.89 11.24
C SER A 366 7.05 -9.90 11.62
N GLY A 367 7.11 -11.03 10.91
CA GLY A 367 8.13 -12.05 11.18
C GLY A 367 9.54 -11.50 11.04
N SER A 368 9.89 -10.98 9.86
CA SER A 368 11.19 -10.37 9.55
C SER A 368 11.06 -8.88 9.17
N ARG A 369 12.20 -8.19 9.08
CA ARG A 369 12.30 -6.83 8.52
C ARG A 369 11.70 -6.69 7.13
N THR A 370 12.08 -7.58 6.21
CA THR A 370 11.58 -7.59 4.83
C THR A 370 10.07 -7.76 4.77
N ALA A 371 9.53 -8.66 5.60
CA ALA A 371 8.09 -8.85 5.70
C ALA A 371 7.38 -7.61 6.28
N CYS A 372 8.03 -6.86 7.18
CA CYS A 372 7.52 -5.60 7.69
C CYS A 372 7.45 -4.54 6.58
N LEU A 373 8.58 -4.27 5.92
CA LEU A 373 8.67 -3.29 4.82
C LEU A 373 7.66 -3.59 3.71
N THR A 374 7.58 -4.85 3.29
CA THR A 374 6.67 -5.29 2.22
C THR A 374 5.21 -5.08 2.61
N MET A 375 4.85 -5.37 3.86
CA MET A 375 3.51 -5.12 4.37
C MET A 375 3.20 -3.62 4.44
N VAL A 376 4.14 -2.80 4.93
CA VAL A 376 3.99 -1.34 4.96
C VAL A 376 3.80 -0.82 3.54
N TYR A 377 4.64 -1.23 2.59
CA TYR A 377 4.53 -0.88 1.18
C TYR A 377 3.14 -1.18 0.61
N LYS A 378 2.65 -2.42 0.72
CA LYS A 378 1.33 -2.79 0.18
C LYS A 378 0.17 -2.06 0.86
N LEU A 379 0.27 -1.78 2.17
CA LEU A 379 -0.75 -1.00 2.87
C LEU A 379 -0.75 0.46 2.42
N MET A 380 0.42 1.08 2.25
CA MET A 380 0.54 2.44 1.78
C MET A 380 0.12 2.57 0.31
N GLU A 381 0.49 1.63 -0.54
CA GLU A 381 0.03 1.55 -1.93
C GLU A 381 -1.49 1.42 -1.98
N SER A 382 -2.09 0.55 -1.15
CA SER A 382 -3.54 0.46 -1.04
C SER A 382 -4.19 1.76 -0.56
N ALA A 383 -3.58 2.45 0.41
CA ALA A 383 -4.08 3.72 0.92
C ALA A 383 -3.96 4.84 -0.11
N SER A 384 -2.95 4.79 -0.99
CA SER A 384 -2.71 5.81 -2.01
C SER A 384 -3.87 6.01 -2.98
N LYS A 385 -4.68 4.96 -3.19
CA LYS A 385 -5.86 4.99 -4.06
C LYS A 385 -6.95 5.95 -3.60
N SER A 386 -6.98 6.32 -2.32
CA SER A 386 -7.96 7.26 -1.75
C SER A 386 -7.37 8.62 -1.39
N TRP A 387 -6.09 8.86 -1.70
CA TRP A 387 -5.48 10.16 -1.43
C TRP A 387 -6.09 11.24 -2.30
N ARG A 388 -6.59 12.27 -1.64
CA ARG A 388 -7.07 13.48 -2.30
C ARG A 388 -5.88 14.33 -2.74
N SER A 389 -6.03 15.04 -3.86
CA SER A 389 -5.07 16.07 -4.26
C SER A 389 -4.99 17.21 -3.24
N LEU A 390 -3.95 18.05 -3.35
CA LEU A 390 -3.87 19.28 -2.60
C LEU A 390 -4.97 20.26 -3.02
N ASN A 391 -5.44 21.05 -2.06
CA ASN A 391 -6.34 22.17 -2.35
C ASN A 391 -5.57 23.23 -3.16
N GLY A 392 -6.21 23.90 -4.10
CA GLY A 392 -5.56 24.92 -4.93
C GLY A 392 -4.37 24.37 -5.73
N SER A 393 -4.47 23.13 -6.23
CA SER A 393 -3.37 22.43 -6.93
C SER A 393 -2.84 23.20 -8.16
N GLU A 394 -3.67 24.02 -8.78
CA GLU A 394 -3.33 24.89 -9.90
C GLU A 394 -2.25 25.93 -9.54
N LEU A 395 -2.20 26.37 -8.27
CA LEU A 395 -1.23 27.33 -7.77
C LEU A 395 0.17 26.73 -7.63
N LEU A 396 0.31 25.39 -7.66
CA LEU A 396 1.61 24.73 -7.59
C LEU A 396 2.50 25.06 -8.79
N ARG A 397 1.90 25.36 -9.96
CA ARG A 397 2.64 25.82 -11.13
C ARG A 397 3.36 27.14 -10.87
N GLU A 398 2.77 27.99 -10.04
CA GLU A 398 3.32 29.29 -9.69
C GLU A 398 4.42 29.17 -8.64
N VAL A 399 4.23 28.26 -7.68
CA VAL A 399 5.30 27.86 -6.76
C VAL A 399 6.52 27.36 -7.55
N ILE A 400 6.30 26.47 -8.52
CA ILE A 400 7.35 25.96 -9.42
C ILE A 400 8.00 27.07 -10.25
N ALA A 401 7.22 28.06 -10.69
CA ALA A 401 7.73 29.22 -11.44
C ALA A 401 8.46 30.24 -10.56
N GLY A 402 8.55 30.02 -9.25
CA GLY A 402 9.21 30.93 -8.32
C GLY A 402 8.40 32.19 -7.97
N VAL A 403 7.08 32.18 -8.16
CA VAL A 403 6.21 33.26 -7.72
C VAL A 403 6.27 33.36 -6.20
N ILE A 404 6.47 34.58 -5.69
CA ILE A 404 6.56 34.86 -4.26
C ILE A 404 5.14 34.98 -3.70
N PHE A 405 4.86 34.21 -2.65
CA PHE A 405 3.65 34.36 -1.85
C PHE A 405 3.99 35.05 -0.53
N GLU A 406 3.17 35.99 -0.13
CA GLU A 406 3.23 36.69 1.15
C GLU A 406 1.87 36.51 1.84
N ASP A 407 1.88 35.90 3.02
CA ASP A 407 0.67 35.45 3.70
C ASP A 407 -0.27 34.64 2.80
N GLY A 408 0.33 33.80 1.95
CA GLY A 408 -0.37 32.89 1.06
C GLY A 408 -1.07 33.53 -0.13
N VAL A 409 -0.87 34.83 -0.33
CA VAL A 409 -1.33 35.57 -1.50
C VAL A 409 -0.14 35.93 -2.38
N LYS A 410 -0.32 35.89 -3.71
CA LYS A 410 0.73 36.26 -4.65
C LYS A 410 1.15 37.71 -4.43
N LYS A 411 2.46 37.93 -4.31
CA LYS A 411 3.01 39.28 -4.28
C LYS A 411 3.01 39.84 -5.69
N THR A 412 2.04 40.71 -6.00
CA THR A 412 2.04 41.44 -7.26
C THR A 412 3.29 42.30 -7.31
N THR A 413 4.20 42.02 -8.23
CA THR A 413 5.31 42.93 -8.50
C THR A 413 4.69 44.21 -9.04
N ALA A 414 4.79 45.32 -8.31
CA ALA A 414 4.40 46.62 -8.86
C ALA A 414 5.24 46.83 -10.13
N ALA A 415 4.56 47.01 -11.26
CA ALA A 415 5.17 47.23 -12.58
C ALA A 415 5.93 48.56 -12.64
#